data_AF-A0A7S0A5Z1-F1
#
_entry.id   AF-A0A7S0A5Z1-F1
#
_cell.length_a   1.000
_cell.length_b   1.000
_cell.length_c   1.000
_cell.angle_alpha   90.00
_cell.angle_beta   90.00
_cell.angle_gamma   90.00
#
_symmetry.space_group_name_H-M   'P 1'
#
loop_
_entity.id
_entity.type
_entity.pdbx_description
1 polymer ?
#
loop_
_entity_poly.entity_id
_entity_poly.type
_entity_poly.pdbx_seq_one_letter_code
_entity_poly.pdbx_strand_id
1 'polypeptide(L)'
;FKQNRHVIFTGNGYSAEWPQEAARRGLPNLNTTPKAVATFASDKNKATFEALKIFAKDETEARAEVMFENYITTIRVEAETLIHMMDTGIIPACVKDLQKYQGSGGEFAGDRKALYTSIKDETEKLRAAMAKQPGHDGNDDNAGVTTAEDEATYLCNVVKAHMDSLRAKVDKAEGMLEQGLYPYPSYETLLYSHHH
;
A
#
# COMPACT_ATOMS: atom_id res chain seq x y z
N PHE A 1 -6.85 29.67 -26.97
CA PHE A 1 -5.62 29.64 -26.13
C PHE A 1 -5.75 30.28 -24.76
N LYS A 2 -6.47 31.41 -24.54
CA LYS A 2 -6.60 32.01 -23.19
C LYS A 2 -7.31 31.13 -22.16
N GLN A 3 -8.39 30.46 -22.56
CA GLN A 3 -9.23 29.65 -21.65
C GLN A 3 -8.50 28.41 -21.08
N ASN A 4 -7.65 27.77 -21.88
CA ASN A 4 -6.96 26.52 -21.49
C ASN A 4 -5.50 26.74 -21.06
N ARG A 5 -5.08 28.00 -20.82
CA ARG A 5 -3.67 28.29 -20.54
C ARG A 5 -3.19 27.73 -19.20
N HIS A 6 -4.10 27.57 -18.24
CA HIS A 6 -3.81 27.08 -16.89
C HIS A 6 -3.37 25.61 -16.86
N VAL A 7 -3.76 24.78 -17.85
CA VAL A 7 -3.35 23.37 -17.95
C VAL A 7 -1.98 23.17 -18.63
N ILE A 8 -1.44 24.19 -19.32
CA ILE A 8 -0.16 24.06 -20.03
C ILE A 8 1.00 24.23 -19.03
N PHE A 9 1.81 23.19 -18.87
CA PHE A 9 3.02 23.21 -18.06
C PHE A 9 4.20 22.66 -18.87
N THR A 10 5.27 23.44 -18.96
CA THR A 10 6.50 23.11 -19.72
C THR A 10 7.73 23.00 -18.82
N GLY A 11 7.52 22.86 -17.50
CA GLY A 11 8.58 22.67 -16.51
C GLY A 11 8.79 21.19 -16.17
N ASN A 12 9.55 20.94 -15.11
CA ASN A 12 9.78 19.58 -14.62
C ASN A 12 8.55 19.05 -13.85
N GLY A 13 7.80 18.12 -14.47
CA GLY A 13 6.62 17.49 -13.89
C GLY A 13 6.87 16.57 -12.69
N TYR A 14 8.13 16.20 -12.41
CA TYR A 14 8.52 15.37 -11.26
C TYR A 14 9.08 16.19 -10.10
N SER A 15 9.20 17.52 -10.25
CA SER A 15 9.68 18.38 -9.17
C SER A 15 8.67 18.43 -8.01
N ALA A 16 9.16 18.56 -6.78
CA ALA A 16 8.32 18.75 -5.59
C ALA A 16 7.54 20.08 -5.60
N GLU A 17 7.95 21.02 -6.45
CA GLU A 17 7.28 22.31 -6.68
C GLU A 17 6.03 22.17 -7.55
N TRP A 18 6.00 21.19 -8.46
CA TRP A 18 4.90 21.02 -9.40
C TRP A 18 3.54 20.75 -8.72
N PRO A 19 3.42 19.84 -7.73
CA PRO A 19 2.15 19.65 -7.01
C PRO A 19 1.58 20.93 -6.38
N GLN A 20 2.45 21.82 -5.88
CA GLN A 20 2.06 23.08 -5.26
C GLN A 20 1.56 24.07 -6.32
N GLU A 21 2.27 24.16 -7.44
CA GLU A 21 1.89 25.00 -8.57
C GLU A 21 0.61 24.50 -9.26
N ALA A 22 0.45 23.18 -9.40
CA ALA A 22 -0.75 22.55 -9.92
C ALA A 22 -1.97 22.88 -9.05
N ALA A 23 -1.84 22.78 -7.72
CA ALA A 23 -2.88 23.18 -6.78
C ALA A 23 -3.24 24.67 -6.91
N ARG A 24 -2.23 25.57 -7.02
CA ARG A 24 -2.45 27.00 -7.26
C ARG A 24 -3.22 27.28 -8.56
N ARG A 25 -3.05 26.43 -9.56
CA ARG A 25 -3.76 26.49 -10.86
C ARG A 25 -5.13 25.82 -10.85
N GLY A 26 -5.55 25.22 -9.73
CA GLY A 26 -6.80 24.47 -9.63
C GLY A 26 -6.76 23.12 -10.34
N LEU A 27 -5.58 22.58 -10.63
CA LEU A 27 -5.44 21.27 -11.24
C LEU A 27 -5.57 20.19 -10.17
N PRO A 28 -6.44 19.18 -10.38
CA PRO A 28 -6.62 18.11 -9.41
C PRO A 28 -5.36 17.25 -9.30
N ASN A 29 -4.99 16.91 -8.06
CA ASN A 29 -3.90 15.99 -7.76
C ASN A 29 -4.44 14.78 -6.97
N LEU A 30 -4.98 13.81 -7.70
CA LEU A 30 -5.59 12.60 -7.15
C LEU A 30 -4.53 11.51 -7.01
N ASN A 31 -3.71 11.62 -5.97
CA ASN A 31 -2.52 10.81 -5.77
C ASN A 31 -2.78 9.37 -5.29
N THR A 32 -4.03 8.97 -5.13
CA THR A 32 -4.41 7.65 -4.63
C THR A 32 -5.53 7.09 -5.50
N THR A 33 -5.52 5.78 -5.74
CA THR A 33 -6.54 5.10 -6.54
C THR A 33 -7.97 5.39 -6.06
N PRO A 34 -8.31 5.32 -4.75
CA PRO A 34 -9.69 5.59 -4.33
C PRO A 34 -10.19 6.99 -4.73
N LYS A 35 -9.38 8.04 -4.51
CA LYS A 35 -9.71 9.42 -4.95
C LYS A 35 -9.89 9.53 -6.47
N ALA A 36 -9.06 8.84 -7.24
CA ALA A 36 -9.13 8.85 -8.69
C ALA A 36 -10.41 8.16 -9.20
N VAL A 37 -10.75 7.00 -8.62
CA VAL A 37 -11.97 6.24 -8.96
C VAL A 37 -13.23 7.01 -8.54
N ALA A 38 -13.25 7.62 -7.36
CA ALA A 38 -14.35 8.48 -6.92
C ALA A 38 -14.59 9.65 -7.91
N THR A 39 -13.50 10.25 -8.41
CA THR A 39 -13.60 11.33 -9.41
C THR A 39 -14.04 10.82 -10.79
N PHE A 40 -13.65 9.59 -11.16
CA PHE A 40 -14.09 8.95 -12.41
C PHE A 40 -15.63 8.89 -12.49
N ALA A 41 -16.30 8.55 -11.40
CA ALA A 41 -17.77 8.55 -11.28
C ALA A 41 -18.38 9.89 -10.84
N SER A 42 -17.68 11.02 -11.00
CA SER A 42 -18.29 12.34 -10.74
C SER A 42 -19.36 12.69 -11.77
N ASP A 43 -20.36 13.49 -11.38
CA ASP A 43 -21.46 13.92 -12.28
C ASP A 43 -20.96 14.60 -13.55
N LYS A 44 -19.87 15.37 -13.44
CA LYS A 44 -19.21 16.00 -14.59
C LYS A 44 -18.71 14.96 -15.59
N ASN A 45 -18.05 13.91 -15.10
CA ASN A 45 -17.47 12.88 -15.94
C ASN A 45 -18.56 11.97 -16.52
N LYS A 46 -19.55 11.59 -15.72
CA LYS A 46 -20.77 10.88 -16.17
C LYS A 46 -21.46 11.62 -17.32
N ALA A 47 -21.71 12.91 -17.16
CA ALA A 47 -22.32 13.73 -18.21
C ALA A 47 -21.44 13.83 -19.47
N THR A 48 -20.12 13.87 -19.31
CA THR A 48 -19.17 13.90 -20.43
C THR A 48 -19.17 12.57 -21.20
N PHE A 49 -19.12 11.43 -20.50
CA PHE A 49 -19.16 10.11 -21.13
C PHE A 49 -20.49 9.85 -21.84
N GLU A 50 -21.60 10.24 -21.24
CA GLU A 50 -22.95 10.13 -21.82
C GLU A 50 -23.08 10.99 -23.09
N ALA A 51 -22.64 12.26 -23.03
CA ALA A 51 -22.67 13.16 -24.19
C ALA A 51 -21.81 12.64 -25.36
N LEU A 52 -20.71 11.96 -25.06
CA LEU A 52 -19.81 11.35 -26.05
C LEU A 52 -20.26 9.94 -26.46
N LYS A 53 -21.36 9.41 -25.90
CA LYS A 53 -21.87 8.05 -26.15
C LYS A 53 -20.84 6.94 -25.88
N ILE A 54 -20.00 7.15 -24.87
CA ILE A 54 -18.98 6.18 -24.44
C ILE A 54 -19.57 5.24 -23.39
N PHE A 55 -20.20 5.81 -22.36
CA PHE A 55 -20.90 5.09 -21.30
C PHE A 55 -22.19 5.81 -20.95
N ALA A 56 -23.20 5.06 -20.53
CA ALA A 56 -24.31 5.58 -19.76
C ALA A 56 -23.89 5.87 -18.30
N LYS A 57 -24.75 6.55 -17.53
CA LYS A 57 -24.42 6.97 -16.15
C LYS A 57 -24.25 5.77 -15.22
N ASP A 58 -25.18 4.82 -15.32
CA ASP A 58 -25.16 3.54 -14.62
C ASP A 58 -23.94 2.69 -14.98
N GLU A 59 -23.56 2.64 -16.27
CA GLU A 59 -22.33 1.95 -16.70
C GLU A 59 -21.07 2.57 -16.09
N THR A 60 -21.03 3.91 -15.95
CA THR A 60 -19.90 4.61 -15.31
C THR A 60 -19.83 4.28 -13.81
N GLU A 61 -20.97 4.19 -13.13
CA GLU A 61 -21.05 3.80 -11.70
C GLU A 61 -20.61 2.36 -11.49
N ALA A 62 -21.21 1.42 -12.23
CA ALA A 62 -20.84 0.01 -12.18
C ALA A 62 -19.36 -0.21 -12.45
N ARG A 63 -18.76 0.57 -13.37
CA ARG A 63 -17.34 0.47 -13.63
C ARG A 63 -16.47 1.03 -12.50
N ALA A 64 -16.92 2.07 -11.80
CA ALA A 64 -16.24 2.57 -10.62
C ALA A 64 -16.30 1.56 -9.46
N GLU A 65 -17.44 0.90 -9.26
CA GLU A 65 -17.59 -0.20 -8.29
C GLU A 65 -16.57 -1.32 -8.56
N VAL A 66 -16.51 -1.81 -9.80
CA VAL A 66 -15.52 -2.84 -10.19
C VAL A 66 -14.08 -2.35 -9.99
N MET A 67 -13.78 -1.07 -10.22
CA MET A 67 -12.45 -0.51 -9.95
C MET A 67 -12.13 -0.50 -8.44
N PHE A 68 -13.10 -0.18 -7.58
CA PHE A 68 -12.93 -0.26 -6.13
C PHE A 68 -12.73 -1.70 -5.68
N GLU A 69 -13.57 -2.65 -6.11
CA GLU A 69 -13.46 -4.08 -5.77
C GLU A 69 -12.09 -4.65 -6.15
N ASN A 70 -11.60 -4.35 -7.35
CA ASN A 70 -10.27 -4.77 -7.79
C ASN A 70 -9.16 -4.21 -6.90
N TYR A 71 -9.24 -2.92 -6.55
CA TYR A 71 -8.28 -2.29 -5.65
C TYR A 71 -8.32 -2.92 -4.25
N ILE A 72 -9.50 -3.07 -3.68
CA ILE A 72 -9.74 -3.69 -2.37
C ILE A 72 -9.13 -5.09 -2.33
N THR A 73 -9.49 -5.93 -3.30
CA THR A 73 -9.02 -7.32 -3.39
C THR A 73 -7.50 -7.37 -3.50
N THR A 74 -6.91 -6.51 -4.33
CA THR A 74 -5.45 -6.46 -4.52
C THR A 74 -4.74 -6.13 -3.20
N ILE A 75 -5.14 -5.04 -2.53
CA ILE A 75 -4.48 -4.62 -1.27
C ILE A 75 -4.70 -5.65 -0.16
N ARG A 76 -5.88 -6.29 -0.09
CA ARG A 76 -6.15 -7.35 0.90
C ARG A 76 -5.22 -8.54 0.70
N VAL A 77 -5.10 -9.04 -0.53
CA VAL A 77 -4.20 -10.16 -0.86
C VAL A 77 -2.75 -9.80 -0.58
N GLU A 78 -2.31 -8.59 -0.94
CA GLU A 78 -0.95 -8.12 -0.64
C GLU A 78 -0.67 -8.07 0.87
N ALA A 79 -1.61 -7.54 1.66
CA ALA A 79 -1.48 -7.45 3.11
C ALA A 79 -1.47 -8.84 3.79
N GLU A 80 -2.38 -9.73 3.39
CA GLU A 80 -2.42 -11.12 3.88
C GLU A 80 -1.15 -11.89 3.52
N THR A 81 -0.67 -11.73 2.29
CA THR A 81 0.60 -12.32 1.83
C THR A 81 1.76 -11.79 2.65
N LEU A 82 1.82 -10.48 2.91
CA LEU A 82 2.87 -9.88 3.74
C LEU A 82 2.85 -10.44 5.16
N ILE A 83 1.69 -10.54 5.80
CA ILE A 83 1.55 -11.15 7.14
C ILE A 83 2.04 -12.60 7.10
N HIS A 84 1.62 -13.38 6.11
CA HIS A 84 2.05 -14.77 5.95
C HIS A 84 3.57 -14.89 5.80
N MET A 85 4.19 -14.01 5.01
CA MET A 85 5.65 -13.97 4.84
C MET A 85 6.36 -13.61 6.15
N MET A 86 5.77 -12.75 6.98
CA MET A 86 6.34 -12.43 8.29
C MET A 86 6.29 -13.65 9.22
N ASP A 87 5.13 -14.29 9.33
CA ASP A 87 4.93 -15.40 10.27
C ASP A 87 5.75 -16.64 9.91
N THR A 88 5.87 -16.94 8.62
CA THR A 88 6.52 -18.17 8.14
C THR A 88 8.00 -18.01 7.81
N GLY A 89 8.43 -16.79 7.47
CA GLY A 89 9.80 -16.50 7.05
C GLY A 89 10.54 -15.62 8.04
N ILE A 90 10.20 -14.32 8.05
CA ILE A 90 11.03 -13.28 8.72
C ILE A 90 11.08 -13.47 10.24
N ILE A 91 9.94 -13.65 10.90
CA ILE A 91 9.91 -13.78 12.36
C ILE A 91 10.70 -15.03 12.81
N PRO A 92 10.53 -16.23 12.21
CA PRO A 92 11.37 -17.38 12.50
C PRO A 92 12.87 -17.13 12.27
N ALA A 93 13.25 -16.43 11.19
CA ALA A 93 14.64 -16.07 10.93
C ALA A 93 15.22 -15.14 12.01
N CYS A 94 14.46 -14.12 12.42
CA CYS A 94 14.82 -13.22 13.52
C CYS A 94 15.03 -13.97 14.85
N VAL A 95 14.18 -14.95 15.16
CA VAL A 95 14.33 -15.78 16.37
C VAL A 95 15.62 -16.62 16.30
N LYS A 96 15.88 -17.28 15.17
CA LYS A 96 17.11 -18.07 14.96
C LYS A 96 18.36 -17.21 15.05
N ASP A 97 18.31 -15.98 14.53
CA ASP A 97 19.42 -15.03 14.61
C ASP A 97 19.68 -14.61 16.07
N LEU A 98 18.65 -14.23 16.84
CA LEU A 98 18.80 -13.87 18.26
C LEU A 98 19.33 -15.02 19.13
N GLN A 99 19.08 -16.28 18.75
CA GLN A 99 19.64 -17.43 19.45
C GLN A 99 21.17 -17.49 19.36
N LYS A 100 21.77 -16.99 18.27
CA LYS A 100 23.24 -16.95 18.10
C LYS A 100 23.92 -15.98 19.08
N TYR A 101 23.18 -14.99 19.55
CA TYR A 101 23.69 -13.96 20.46
C TYR A 101 23.30 -14.19 21.93
N GLN A 102 22.85 -15.39 22.30
CA GLN A 102 22.64 -15.74 23.70
C GLN A 102 23.98 -15.95 24.44
N GLY A 103 24.00 -15.74 25.76
CA GLY A 103 25.19 -15.94 26.58
C GLY A 103 26.29 -14.90 26.28
N SER A 104 27.52 -15.36 26.05
CA SER A 104 28.69 -14.50 25.80
C SER A 104 28.61 -13.72 24.47
N GLY A 105 27.70 -14.07 23.57
CA GLY A 105 27.45 -13.34 22.32
C GLY A 105 26.59 -12.08 22.48
N GLY A 106 26.00 -11.84 23.66
CA GLY A 106 25.01 -10.80 23.88
C GLY A 106 25.49 -9.38 23.59
N GLU A 107 26.77 -9.10 23.82
CA GLU A 107 27.38 -7.79 23.52
C GLU A 107 27.41 -7.47 22.02
N PHE A 108 27.36 -8.49 21.16
CA PHE A 108 27.34 -8.34 19.69
C PHE A 108 25.92 -8.26 19.10
N ALA A 109 24.89 -8.46 19.93
CA ALA A 109 23.50 -8.46 19.46
C ALA A 109 23.07 -7.08 18.94
N GLY A 110 23.59 -5.99 19.53
CA GLY A 110 23.18 -4.62 19.21
C GLY A 110 21.67 -4.41 19.33
N ASP A 111 21.09 -3.66 18.40
CA ASP A 111 19.65 -3.29 18.41
C ASP A 111 18.71 -4.38 17.85
N ARG A 112 19.23 -5.56 17.49
CA ARG A 112 18.46 -6.64 16.84
C ARG A 112 17.20 -7.00 17.62
N LYS A 113 17.31 -7.16 18.94
CA LYS A 113 16.17 -7.54 19.78
C LYS A 113 15.03 -6.53 19.68
N ALA A 114 15.35 -5.24 19.79
CA ALA A 114 14.36 -4.17 19.69
C ALA A 114 13.73 -4.10 18.29
N LEU A 115 14.55 -4.19 17.24
CA LEU A 115 14.08 -4.19 15.85
C LEU A 115 13.15 -5.38 15.57
N TYR A 116 13.55 -6.60 15.92
CA TYR A 116 12.78 -7.81 15.64
C TYR A 116 11.47 -7.86 16.43
N THR A 117 11.46 -7.39 17.68
CA THR A 117 10.21 -7.20 18.43
C THR A 117 9.31 -6.19 17.74
N SER A 118 9.86 -5.07 17.24
CA SER A 118 9.07 -4.07 16.51
C SER A 118 8.49 -4.60 15.19
N ILE A 119 9.16 -5.53 14.50
CA ILE A 119 8.62 -6.22 13.32
C ILE A 119 7.41 -7.05 13.72
N LYS A 120 7.55 -7.91 14.74
CA LYS A 120 6.44 -8.73 15.24
C LYS A 120 5.26 -7.85 15.65
N ASP A 121 5.50 -6.76 16.38
CA ASP A 121 4.43 -5.88 16.85
C ASP A 121 3.75 -5.12 15.71
N GLU A 122 4.50 -4.72 14.68
CA GLU A 122 3.92 -4.10 13.49
C GLU A 122 3.09 -5.10 12.67
N THR A 123 3.52 -6.36 12.57
CA THR A 123 2.73 -7.45 11.96
C THR A 123 1.40 -7.64 12.67
N GLU A 124 1.38 -7.64 14.01
CA GLU A 124 0.12 -7.72 14.78
C GLU A 124 -0.78 -6.50 14.54
N LYS A 125 -0.21 -5.29 14.43
CA LYS A 125 -0.99 -4.08 14.10
C LYS A 125 -1.59 -4.17 12.71
N LEU A 126 -0.83 -4.63 11.72
CA LEU A 126 -1.33 -4.84 10.36
C LEU A 126 -2.48 -5.86 10.36
N ARG A 127 -2.32 -6.99 11.06
CA ARG A 127 -3.38 -8.00 11.21
C ARG A 127 -4.63 -7.43 11.88
N ALA A 128 -4.46 -6.63 12.94
CA ALA A 128 -5.57 -5.97 13.62
C ALA A 128 -6.25 -4.90 12.75
N ALA A 129 -5.52 -4.18 11.91
CA ALA A 129 -6.08 -3.22 10.95
C ALA A 129 -6.88 -3.94 9.86
N MET A 130 -6.35 -5.05 9.33
CA MET A 130 -7.05 -5.90 8.37
C MET A 130 -8.35 -6.47 8.95
N ALA A 131 -8.36 -6.89 10.21
CA ALA A 131 -9.56 -7.39 10.89
C ALA A 131 -10.60 -6.29 11.23
N LYS A 132 -10.22 -5.01 11.15
CA LYS A 132 -11.07 -3.84 11.41
C LYS A 132 -11.46 -3.08 10.14
N GLN A 133 -11.07 -3.58 8.97
CA GLN A 133 -11.45 -2.93 7.72
C GLN A 133 -12.98 -2.92 7.61
N PRO A 134 -13.58 -1.82 7.16
CA PRO A 134 -15.02 -1.80 6.91
C PRO A 134 -15.31 -2.70 5.71
N GLY A 135 -16.28 -3.62 5.85
CA GLY A 135 -16.74 -4.46 4.75
C GLY A 135 -17.91 -3.82 4.00
N HIS A 136 -17.83 -3.76 2.67
CA HIS A 136 -18.94 -3.31 1.83
C HIS A 136 -19.87 -4.45 1.36
N ASP A 137 -19.41 -5.70 1.46
CA ASP A 137 -20.06 -6.91 0.94
C ASP A 137 -21.18 -7.46 1.84
N GLY A 138 -21.55 -6.75 2.91
CA GLY A 138 -22.69 -7.07 3.77
C GLY A 138 -22.57 -8.38 4.56
N ASN A 139 -21.43 -9.05 4.47
CA ASN A 139 -21.12 -10.31 5.14
C ASN A 139 -20.34 -10.12 6.46
N ASP A 140 -20.09 -8.87 6.83
CA ASP A 140 -19.30 -8.53 8.01
C ASP A 140 -20.23 -8.23 9.21
N ASP A 141 -20.12 -9.03 10.27
CA ASP A 141 -20.82 -8.82 11.55
C ASP A 141 -20.38 -7.51 12.25
N ASN A 142 -19.34 -6.87 11.74
CA ASN A 142 -18.75 -5.64 12.26
C ASN A 142 -19.22 -4.40 11.49
N ALA A 143 -20.25 -3.75 12.06
CA ALA A 143 -20.48 -2.31 12.00
C ALA A 143 -20.87 -1.68 10.65
N GLY A 144 -22.17 -1.73 10.34
CA GLY A 144 -22.86 -0.78 9.47
C GLY A 144 -22.62 -0.99 7.97
N VAL A 145 -23.62 -0.67 7.14
CA VAL A 145 -23.46 -0.69 5.69
C VAL A 145 -22.50 0.43 5.29
N THR A 146 -21.30 0.09 4.86
CA THR A 146 -20.28 1.02 4.33
C THR A 146 -20.14 0.89 2.81
N THR A 147 -19.58 1.88 2.13
CA THR A 147 -19.41 1.84 0.66
C THR A 147 -18.07 1.23 0.26
N ALA A 148 -17.96 0.73 -0.98
CA ALA A 148 -16.69 0.27 -1.54
C ALA A 148 -15.62 1.38 -1.56
N GLU A 149 -16.03 2.65 -1.67
CA GLU A 149 -15.12 3.79 -1.56
C GLU A 149 -14.53 3.93 -0.15
N ASP A 150 -15.34 3.71 0.90
CA ASP A 150 -14.90 3.76 2.29
C ASP A 150 -13.88 2.66 2.60
N GLU A 151 -14.17 1.42 2.17
CA GLU A 151 -13.26 0.27 2.29
C GLU A 151 -11.94 0.52 1.55
N ALA A 152 -12.01 0.93 0.29
CA ALA A 152 -10.82 1.25 -0.50
C ALA A 152 -10.00 2.39 0.14
N THR A 153 -10.65 3.40 0.69
CA THR A 153 -10.00 4.53 1.38
C THR A 153 -9.32 4.09 2.67
N TYR A 154 -9.97 3.23 3.47
CA TYR A 154 -9.39 2.66 4.68
C TYR A 154 -8.14 1.83 4.35
N LEU A 155 -8.24 0.93 3.37
CA LEU A 155 -7.10 0.13 2.91
C LEU A 155 -5.94 1.02 2.43
N CYS A 156 -6.24 2.07 1.67
CA CYS A 156 -5.24 2.99 1.15
C CYS A 156 -4.52 3.78 2.25
N ASN A 157 -5.23 4.27 3.26
CA ASN A 157 -4.67 5.21 4.23
C ASN A 157 -4.16 4.52 5.51
N VAL A 158 -4.76 3.40 5.91
CA VAL A 158 -4.46 2.72 7.18
C VAL A 158 -3.64 1.46 6.93
N VAL A 159 -4.15 0.52 6.12
CA VAL A 159 -3.48 -0.77 5.89
C VAL A 159 -2.16 -0.59 5.17
N LYS A 160 -2.12 0.16 4.06
CA LYS A 160 -0.87 0.43 3.34
C LYS A 160 0.17 1.15 4.20
N ALA A 161 -0.24 2.05 5.09
CA ALA A 161 0.71 2.71 6.00
C ALA A 161 1.39 1.71 6.95
N HIS A 162 0.66 0.70 7.45
CA HIS A 162 1.25 -0.38 8.22
C HIS A 162 2.15 -1.29 7.36
N MET A 163 1.76 -1.58 6.11
CA MET A 163 2.60 -2.35 5.18
C MET A 163 3.94 -1.64 4.90
N ASP A 164 3.91 -0.34 4.62
CA ASP A 164 5.12 0.46 4.38
C ASP A 164 6.01 0.53 5.64
N SER A 165 5.38 0.74 6.81
CA SER A 165 6.03 0.76 8.12
C SER A 165 6.69 -0.58 8.47
N LEU A 166 6.05 -1.70 8.11
CA LEU A 166 6.57 -3.04 8.31
C LEU A 166 7.72 -3.33 7.34
N ARG A 167 7.55 -3.02 6.05
CA ARG A 167 8.59 -3.14 5.02
C ARG A 167 9.87 -2.41 5.42
N ALA A 168 9.77 -1.15 5.84
CA ALA A 168 10.93 -0.37 6.27
C ALA A 168 11.66 -0.98 7.48
N LYS A 169 10.97 -1.74 8.36
CA LYS A 169 11.61 -2.46 9.47
C LYS A 169 12.29 -3.75 8.99
N VAL A 170 11.65 -4.48 8.08
CA VAL A 170 12.22 -5.70 7.47
C VAL A 170 13.46 -5.36 6.65
N ASP A 171 13.43 -4.30 5.85
CA ASP A 171 14.59 -3.83 5.06
C ASP A 171 15.81 -3.54 5.97
N LYS A 172 15.56 -2.99 7.17
CA LYS A 172 16.63 -2.79 8.17
C LYS A 172 17.12 -4.12 8.74
N ALA A 173 16.23 -5.08 8.98
CA ALA A 173 16.59 -6.39 9.50
C ALA A 173 17.38 -7.21 8.47
N GLU A 174 17.07 -7.10 7.18
CA GLU A 174 17.83 -7.74 6.09
C GLU A 174 19.32 -7.38 6.16
N GLY A 175 19.65 -6.11 6.44
CA GLY A 175 21.04 -5.67 6.60
C GLY A 175 21.74 -6.17 7.88
N MET A 176 21.01 -6.75 8.83
CA MET A 176 21.55 -7.25 10.11
C MET A 176 21.58 -8.78 10.19
N LEU A 177 20.69 -9.45 9.45
CA LEU A 177 20.55 -10.89 9.40
C LEU A 177 21.67 -11.51 8.57
N GLU A 178 22.13 -12.68 9.00
CA GLU A 178 23.03 -13.49 8.18
C GLU A 178 22.29 -13.98 6.93
N GLN A 179 22.96 -13.93 5.77
CA GLN A 179 22.40 -14.34 4.47
C GLN A 179 21.76 -15.74 4.50
N GLY A 180 22.38 -16.71 5.18
CA GLY A 180 21.86 -18.08 5.28
C GLY A 180 20.60 -18.23 6.17
N LEU A 181 20.29 -17.22 6.99
CA LEU A 181 19.05 -17.18 7.77
C LEU A 181 17.93 -16.41 7.07
N TYR A 182 18.27 -15.49 6.17
CA TYR A 182 17.27 -14.69 5.48
C TYR A 182 16.46 -15.58 4.51
N PRO A 183 15.12 -15.66 4.66
CA PRO A 183 14.31 -16.67 3.99
C PRO A 183 13.98 -16.34 2.52
N TYR A 184 14.24 -15.10 2.09
CA TYR A 184 13.88 -14.61 0.76
C TYR A 184 15.13 -14.16 -0.01
N PRO A 185 15.13 -14.22 -1.35
CA PRO A 185 16.22 -13.68 -2.13
C PRO A 185 16.28 -12.15 -1.97
N SER A 186 17.49 -11.62 -1.78
CA SER A 186 17.72 -10.17 -1.81
C SER A 186 17.45 -9.59 -3.20
N TYR A 187 17.29 -8.26 -3.29
CA TYR A 187 17.14 -7.57 -4.57
C TYR A 187 18.30 -7.84 -5.53
N GLU A 188 19.53 -7.92 -5.02
CA GLU A 188 20.70 -8.23 -5.83
C GLU A 188 20.58 -9.63 -6.45
N THR A 189 20.16 -10.62 -5.65
CA THR A 189 19.89 -11.98 -6.15
C THR A 189 18.79 -11.96 -7.21
N LEU A 190 17.67 -11.28 -6.96
CA LEU A 190 16.55 -11.21 -7.91
C LEU A 190 16.93 -10.55 -9.24
N LEU A 191 17.77 -9.51 -9.21
CA LEU A 191 18.13 -8.74 -10.40
C LEU A 191 19.29 -9.36 -11.19
N TYR A 192 20.25 -10.02 -10.52
CA TYR A 192 21.50 -10.44 -11.14
C TYR A 192 21.74 -11.95 -11.18
N SER A 193 20.89 -12.79 -10.56
CA SER A 193 21.07 -14.26 -10.54
C SER A 193 21.04 -14.94 -11.91
N HIS A 194 20.60 -14.26 -12.97
CA HIS A 194 20.59 -14.77 -14.35
C HIS A 194 21.88 -14.47 -15.15
N HIS A 195 22.84 -13.75 -14.59
CA HIS A 195 24.08 -13.35 -15.28
C HIS A 195 25.28 -14.31 -15.09
N HIS A 196 25.01 -15.62 -14.90
CA HIS A 196 26.02 -16.66 -14.76
C HIS A 196 26.05 -17.62 -15.94
#